data_AF-A0A382K181-F1
#
_entry.id   AF-A0A382K181-F1
#
_cell.length_a   1.000
_cell.length_b   1.000
_cell.length_c   1.000
_cell.angle_alpha   90.00
_cell.angle_beta   90.00
_cell.angle_gamma   90.00
#
_symmetry.space_group_name_H-M   'P 1'
#
loop_
_entity.id
_entity.type
_entity.pdbx_description
1 polymer ?
#
loop_
_entity_poly.entity_id
_entity_poly.type
_entity_poly.pdbx_seq_one_letter_code
_entity_poly.pdbx_strand_id
1 'polypeptide(L)' 'MSKETFLWVEKYRPRKITDCILPESIKNTFIEFVGQKEIPNLLLSGGSGVGKTTVARALCEELHAD' A
#
# COMPACT_ATOMS: atom_id res chain seq x y z
N MET A 1 -1.19 22.42 -21.98
CA MET A 1 -1.65 21.69 -20.78
C MET A 1 -2.40 20.46 -21.24
N SER A 2 -1.72 19.32 -21.29
CA SER A 2 -2.34 18.03 -21.59
C SER A 2 -3.45 17.77 -20.58
N LYS A 3 -4.66 17.45 -21.05
CA LYS A 3 -5.66 16.82 -20.19
C LYS A 3 -5.02 15.53 -19.68
N GLU A 4 -4.58 15.52 -18.41
CA GLU A 4 -4.13 14.29 -17.77
C GLU A 4 -5.33 13.36 -17.74
N THR A 5 -5.35 12.39 -18.65
CA THR A 5 -6.28 11.26 -18.60
C THR A 5 -5.84 10.41 -17.42
N PHE A 6 -6.21 10.82 -16.21
CA PHE A 6 -5.82 10.11 -15.00
C PHE A 6 -6.61 8.81 -14.95
N LEU A 7 -5.90 7.69 -15.08
CA LEU A 7 -6.50 6.37 -14.96
C LEU A 7 -7.18 6.27 -13.59
N TRP A 8 -8.43 5.84 -13.55
CA TRP A 8 -9.17 5.72 -12.29
C TRP A 8 -8.47 4.77 -11.31
N VAL A 9 -7.77 3.75 -11.83
CA VAL A 9 -6.98 2.83 -11.02
C VAL A 9 -5.84 3.52 -10.28
N GLU A 10 -5.25 4.58 -10.84
CA GLU A 10 -4.26 5.41 -10.14
C GLU A 10 -4.96 6.42 -9.23
N LYS A 11 -6.11 6.97 -9.67
CA LYS A 11 -6.84 8.01 -8.92
C LYS A 11 -7.29 7.52 -7.55
N TYR A 12 -7.77 6.27 -7.53
CA TYR A 12 -8.29 5.62 -6.34
C TYR A 12 -7.31 4.61 -5.74
N ARG A 13 -6.04 4.62 -6.18
CA ARG A 13 -5.02 3.74 -5.59
C ARG A 13 -4.83 4.13 -4.11
N PRO A 14 -5.06 3.21 -3.17
CA PRO A 14 -4.86 3.46 -1.74
C PRO A 14 -3.46 3.99 -1.42
N ARG A 15 -3.40 4.98 -0.53
CA ARG A 15 -2.14 5.56 0.00
C ARG A 15 -1.87 5.19 1.45
N LYS A 16 -2.89 4.68 2.14
CA LYS A 16 -2.80 4.23 3.53
C LYS A 16 -3.06 2.74 3.64
N ILE A 17 -2.48 2.10 4.65
CA ILE A 17 -2.72 0.67 4.91
C ILE A 17 -4.17 0.41 5.31
N THR A 18 -4.78 1.37 6.02
CA THR A 18 -6.20 1.32 6.39
C THR A 18 -7.13 1.27 5.17
N ASP A 19 -6.73 1.91 4.08
CA ASP A 19 -7.52 2.04 2.85
C ASP A 19 -7.33 0.85 1.91
N CYS A 20 -6.31 0.02 2.15
CA CYS A 20 -6.10 -1.22 1.39
C CYS A 20 -7.17 -2.26 1.76
N ILE A 21 -7.73 -2.94 0.76
CA ILE A 21 -8.65 -4.06 0.97
C ILE A 21 -7.82 -5.33 1.15
N LEU A 22 -7.64 -5.76 2.39
CA LEU A 22 -6.82 -6.91 2.79
C LEU A 22 -7.55 -7.72 3.86
N PRO A 23 -7.22 -9.01 4.04
CA PRO A 23 -7.64 -9.77 5.21
C PRO A 23 -7.23 -9.07 6.52
N GLU A 24 -8.10 -9.09 7.53
CA GLU A 24 -7.86 -8.36 8.79
C GLU A 24 -6.55 -8.75 9.48
N SER A 25 -6.19 -10.03 9.47
CA SER A 25 -4.93 -10.50 10.07
C SER A 25 -3.71 -9.81 9.47
N ILE A 26 -3.64 -9.77 8.13
CA ILE A 26 -2.53 -9.14 7.39
C ILE A 26 -2.57 -7.62 7.57
N LYS A 27 -3.76 -7.01 7.50
CA LYS A 27 -3.90 -5.56 7.70
C LYS A 27 -3.39 -5.13 9.07
N ASN A 28 -3.75 -5.86 10.13
CA ASN A 28 -3.31 -5.56 11.49
C ASN A 28 -1.79 -5.65 11.63
N THR A 29 -1.16 -6.67 11.03
CA THR A 29 0.31 -6.80 11.01
C THR A 29 0.99 -5.60 10.34
N PHE A 30 0.46 -5.13 9.20
CA PHE A 30 1.03 -3.96 8.53
C PHE A 30 0.82 -2.66 9.32
N ILE A 31 -0.34 -2.50 9.96
CA ILE A 31 -0.58 -1.35 10.86
C ILE A 31 0.41 -1.36 12.02
N GLU A 32 0.72 -2.52 12.57
CA GLU A 32 1.68 -2.67 13.67
C GLU A 32 3.10 -2.31 13.23
N PHE A 33 3.53 -2.71 12.03
CA PHE A 33 4.82 -2.29 11.45
C PHE A 33 4.91 -0.77 11.28
N VAL A 34 3.84 -0.13 10.79
CA VAL A 34 3.79 1.33 10.68
C VAL A 34 3.88 1.99 12.06
N GLY A 35 3.14 1.46 13.05
CA GLY A 35 3.17 1.96 14.42
C GLY A 35 4.54 1.85 15.08
N GLN A 36 5.27 0.78 14.79
CA GLN A 36 6.64 0.55 15.28
C GLN A 36 7.70 1.36 14.51
N LYS A 37 7.34 1.97 13.38
CA LYS A 37 8.26 2.66 12.45
C LYS A 37 9.39 1.78 11.93
N GLU A 38 9.16 0.48 11.88
CA GLU A 38 10.13 -0.51 11.43
C GLU A 38 9.47 -1.43 10.40
N ILE A 39 10.10 -1.57 9.23
CA ILE A 39 9.66 -2.51 8.20
C ILE A 39 10.71 -3.62 8.10
N PRO A 40 10.33 -4.89 8.34
CA PRO A 40 11.23 -6.00 8.06
C PRO A 40 11.42 -6.19 6.55
N ASN A 41 12.33 -7.08 6.15
CA ASN A 41 12.40 -7.50 4.75
C ASN A 41 11.13 -8.28 4.37
N LEU A 42 10.33 -7.72 3.46
CA LEU A 42 9.03 -8.26 3.05
C LEU A 42 9.09 -8.84 1.64
N LEU A 43 8.51 -10.02 1.45
CA LEU A 43 8.22 -10.59 0.14
C LEU A 43 6.70 -10.55 -0.09
N LEU A 44 6.25 -9.66 -0.96
CA LEU A 44 4.84 -9.57 -1.33
C LEU A 44 4.58 -10.41 -2.58
N SER A 45 3.97 -11.58 -2.41
CA SER A 45 3.65 -12.52 -3.50
C SER A 45 2.13 -12.70 -3.68
N GLY A 46 1.70 -13.11 -4.89
CA GLY A 46 0.29 -13.29 -5.23
C GLY A 46 -0.06 -12.87 -6.66
N GLY A 47 -1.30 -13.10 -7.09
CA GLY A 47 -1.80 -12.82 -8.44
C GLY A 47 -1.73 -11.34 -8.86
N SER A 48 -1.92 -11.03 -10.14
CA SER A 48 -1.96 -9.65 -10.63
C SER A 48 -3.15 -8.88 -10.03
N GLY A 49 -2.97 -7.58 -9.72
CA GLY A 49 -4.06 -6.72 -9.25
C GLY A 49 -4.51 -6.90 -7.80
N VAL A 50 -3.91 -7.79 -7.01
CA VAL A 50 -4.31 -8.03 -5.59
C VAL A 50 -3.78 -6.98 -4.59
N GLY A 51 -3.20 -5.88 -5.07
CA GLY A 51 -2.77 -4.77 -4.21
C GLY A 51 -1.34 -4.85 -3.67
N LYS A 52 -0.49 -5.80 -4.11
CA LYS A 52 0.90 -5.95 -3.62
C LYS A 52 1.72 -4.66 -3.72
N THR A 53 1.79 -4.10 -4.93
CA THR A 53 2.52 -2.84 -5.18
C THR A 53 1.88 -1.66 -4.45
N THR A 54 0.56 -1.66 -4.33
CA THR A 54 -0.17 -0.64 -3.56
C THR A 54 0.20 -0.67 -2.09
N VAL A 55 0.24 -1.85 -1.47
CA VAL A 55 0.60 -2.03 -0.06
C VAL A 55 2.04 -1.61 0.19
N ALA A 56 2.99 -2.04 -0.66
CA ALA A 56 4.38 -1.61 -0.54
C ALA A 56 4.51 -0.09 -0.55
N ARG A 57 3.82 0.56 -1.50
CA ARG A 57 3.82 2.02 -1.62
C ARG A 57 3.18 2.70 -0.42
N ALA A 58 2.03 2.20 0.06
CA ALA A 58 1.37 2.74 1.24
C ALA A 58 2.25 2.64 2.50
N LEU A 59 2.99 1.53 2.66
CA LEU A 59 3.97 1.38 3.75
C LEU A 59 5.09 2.44 3.66
N CYS A 60 5.67 2.64 2.46
CA CYS A 60 6.71 3.65 2.24
C CYS A 60 6.20 5.07 2.49
N GLU A 61 5.00 5.41 2.00
CA GLU A 61 4.39 6.73 2.19
C GLU A 61 4.09 7.03 3.67
N GLU A 62 3.55 6.06 4.42
CA GLU A 62 3.26 6.22 5.86
C GLU A 62 4.51 6.29 6.73
N LEU A 63 5.61 5.68 6.29
CA LEU A 63 6.87 5.67 7.01
C LEU A 63 7.87 6.73 6.54
N HIS A 64 7.46 7.57 5.59
CA HIS A 64 8.29 8.59 4.97
C HIS A 64 9.61 8.01 4.41
N ALA A 65 9.52 6.80 3.88
CA ALA A 65 10.63 6.04 3.28
C ALA A 65 10.51 6.00 1.75
N ASP A 66 9.88 7.02 1.15
CA ASP A 66 9.72 7.23 -0.30
C ASP A 66 11.02 7.73 -0.96
#